data_AF-A0A6I4VUV6-F1
#
_entry.id   AF-A0A6I4VUV6-F1
#
_cell.length_a   1.000
_cell.length_b   1.000
_cell.length_c   1.000
_cell.angle_alpha   90.00
_cell.angle_beta   90.00
_cell.angle_gamma   90.00
#
_symmetry.space_group_name_H-M   'P 1'
#
loop_
_entity.id
_entity.type
_entity.pdbx_description
1 polymer ?
#
loop_
_entity_poly.entity_id
_entity_poly.type
_entity_poly.pdbx_seq_one_letter_code
_entity_poly.pdbx_strand_id
1 'polypeptide(L)'
;MQLAEYQLWEQFDQFQIQLMYDAANGVKMVESDNHFIMIMKDGREVRYTVKNKQLIRSLKQSEKSPFKGNTILLYHIKKIHYEQLPKGWKMHVTLSDQGAIFKGIAYIWGRIDE
;
A
#
# COMPACT_ATOMS: atom_id res chain seq x y z
N MET A 1 23.78 10.16 2.28
CA MET A 1 22.43 10.08 1.68
C MET A 1 22.10 11.45 1.11
N GLN A 2 21.75 11.55 -0.17
CA GLN A 2 21.36 12.82 -0.80
C GLN A 2 19.96 13.23 -0.33
N LEU A 3 19.67 14.53 -0.22
CA LEU A 3 18.39 15.06 0.28
C LEU A 3 17.17 14.42 -0.39
N ALA A 4 17.22 14.22 -1.71
CA ALA A 4 16.14 13.59 -2.48
C ALA A 4 15.93 12.11 -2.11
N GLU A 5 16.99 11.35 -1.88
CA GLU A 5 16.89 9.95 -1.45
C GLU A 5 16.30 9.83 -0.04
N TYR A 6 16.67 10.76 0.86
CA TYR A 6 16.08 10.85 2.19
C TYR A 6 14.58 11.13 2.15
N GLN A 7 14.12 12.04 1.28
CA GLN A 7 12.69 12.31 1.09
C GLN A 7 11.92 11.09 0.58
N LEU A 8 12.51 10.32 -0.36
CA LEU A 8 11.90 9.06 -0.82
C LEU A 8 11.81 8.02 0.31
N TRP A 9 12.83 7.93 1.16
CA TRP A 9 12.82 7.05 2.33
C TRP A 9 11.76 7.48 3.36
N GLU A 10 11.69 8.76 3.71
CA GLU A 10 10.72 9.29 4.70
C GLU A 10 9.28 9.05 4.24
N GLN A 11 9.01 9.27 2.96
CA GLN A 11 7.71 8.93 2.38
C GLN A 11 7.41 7.44 2.49
N PHE A 12 8.40 6.59 2.21
CA PHE A 12 8.21 5.14 2.31
C PHE A 12 7.94 4.69 3.75
N ASP A 13 8.60 5.29 4.74
CA ASP A 13 8.38 5.04 6.17
C ASP A 13 6.95 5.39 6.60
N GLN A 14 6.46 6.59 6.21
CA GLN A 14 5.07 7.00 6.46
C GLN A 14 4.04 6.06 5.82
N PHE A 15 4.32 5.60 4.59
CA PHE A 15 3.52 4.58 3.93
C PHE A 15 3.48 3.26 4.71
N GLN A 16 4.62 2.79 5.22
CA GLN A 16 4.67 1.56 6.01
C GLN A 16 3.83 1.67 7.28
N ILE A 17 3.89 2.80 7.99
CA ILE A 17 3.08 3.07 9.17
C ILE A 17 1.58 2.99 8.84
N GLN A 18 1.14 3.68 7.78
CA GLN A 18 -0.26 3.62 7.35
C GLN A 18 -0.70 2.21 6.95
N LEU A 19 0.18 1.48 6.25
CA LEU A 19 -0.09 0.11 5.84
C LEU A 19 -0.23 -0.83 7.04
N MET A 20 0.60 -0.66 8.07
CA MET A 20 0.51 -1.42 9.32
C MET A 20 -0.80 -1.15 10.06
N TYR A 21 -1.26 0.11 10.12
CA TYR A 21 -2.55 0.44 10.73
C TYR A 21 -3.72 -0.20 10.01
N ASP A 22 -3.70 -0.20 8.67
CA ASP A 22 -4.72 -0.85 7.87
C ASP A 22 -4.66 -2.38 8.08
N ALA A 23 -3.46 -2.97 7.98
CA ALA A 23 -3.24 -4.41 8.15
C ALA A 23 -3.68 -4.95 9.53
N ALA A 24 -3.51 -4.17 10.60
CA ALA A 24 -3.97 -4.54 11.94
C ALA A 24 -5.51 -4.75 12.02
N ASN A 25 -6.24 -4.07 11.12
CA ASN A 25 -7.70 -4.11 11.02
C ASN A 25 -8.19 -4.91 9.80
N GLY A 26 -7.29 -5.33 8.92
CA GLY A 26 -7.57 -6.18 7.77
C GLY A 26 -7.78 -7.64 8.15
N VAL A 27 -8.70 -8.31 7.46
CA VAL A 27 -8.96 -9.75 7.58
C VAL A 27 -8.63 -10.51 6.29
N LYS A 28 -8.75 -9.85 5.14
CA LYS A 28 -8.52 -10.49 3.85
C LYS A 28 -7.91 -9.50 2.86
N MET A 29 -7.07 -10.03 1.99
CA MET A 29 -6.47 -9.31 0.88
C MET A 29 -6.95 -9.91 -0.43
N VAL A 30 -7.26 -9.06 -1.40
CA VAL A 30 -7.64 -9.45 -2.76
C VAL A 30 -6.81 -8.62 -3.73
N GLU A 31 -6.06 -9.28 -4.61
CA GLU A 31 -5.29 -8.63 -5.67
C GLU A 31 -6.08 -8.61 -6.99
N SER A 32 -5.91 -7.54 -7.75
CA SER A 32 -6.38 -7.37 -9.12
C SER A 32 -5.32 -6.58 -9.90
N ASP A 33 -5.33 -6.65 -11.24
CA ASP A 33 -4.23 -6.26 -12.15
C ASP A 33 -3.54 -4.92 -11.87
N ASN A 34 -4.20 -3.95 -11.22
CA ASN A 34 -3.61 -2.64 -10.88
C ASN A 34 -3.95 -2.12 -9.47
N HIS A 35 -4.54 -2.96 -8.62
CA HIS A 35 -4.90 -2.57 -7.26
C HIS A 35 -5.01 -3.77 -6.34
N PHE A 36 -4.77 -3.55 -5.06
CA PHE A 36 -5.17 -4.53 -4.04
C PHE A 36 -6.21 -3.93 -3.11
N ILE A 37 -7.08 -4.80 -2.62
CA ILE A 37 -8.16 -4.47 -1.70
C ILE A 37 -7.91 -5.22 -0.41
N MET A 38 -7.87 -4.48 0.68
CA MET A 38 -7.90 -5.01 2.04
C MET A 38 -9.33 -4.92 2.56
N ILE A 39 -9.91 -6.06 2.90
CA ILE A 39 -11.21 -6.15 3.58
C ILE A 39 -10.95 -6.04 5.07
N MET A 40 -11.61 -5.09 5.73
CA MET A 40 -11.47 -4.80 7.14
C MET A 40 -12.44 -5.66 7.98
N LYS A 41 -12.16 -5.80 9.27
CA LYS A 41 -12.99 -6.56 10.24
C LYS A 41 -14.45 -6.09 10.30
N ASP A 42 -14.71 -4.81 10.02
CA ASP A 42 -16.04 -4.19 10.04
C ASP A 42 -16.73 -4.19 8.67
N GLY A 43 -16.20 -4.93 7.69
CA GLY A 43 -16.76 -5.03 6.35
C GLY A 43 -16.43 -3.85 5.43
N ARG A 44 -15.66 -2.86 5.89
CA ARG A 44 -15.13 -1.81 5.01
C ARG A 44 -14.06 -2.38 4.09
N GLU A 45 -13.86 -1.74 2.94
CA GLU A 45 -12.79 -2.10 2.01
C GLU A 45 -11.83 -0.92 1.83
N VAL A 46 -10.53 -1.18 1.97
CA VAL A 46 -9.46 -0.23 1.65
C VAL A 46 -8.82 -0.66 0.34
N ARG A 47 -8.88 0.20 -0.67
CA ARG A 47 -8.27 -0.04 -1.98
C ARG A 47 -7.02 0.79 -2.15
N TYR A 48 -5.96 0.14 -2.61
CA TYR A 48 -4.69 0.76 -2.96
C TYR A 48 -4.47 0.60 -4.46
N THR A 49 -4.41 1.70 -5.18
CA THR A 49 -4.31 1.71 -6.65
C THR A 49 -3.08 2.48 -7.06
N VAL A 50 -2.30 1.93 -8.00
CA VAL A 50 -1.21 2.66 -8.63
C VAL A 50 -1.74 3.41 -9.84
N LYS A 51 -1.63 4.74 -9.84
CA LYS A 51 -2.03 5.60 -10.96
C LYS A 51 -1.07 6.78 -11.05
N ASN A 52 -0.64 7.14 -12.26
CA ASN A 52 0.23 8.30 -12.49
C ASN A 52 1.50 8.32 -11.60
N LYS A 53 2.15 7.16 -11.42
CA LYS A 53 3.31 6.98 -10.52
C LYS A 53 3.02 7.29 -9.04
N GLN A 54 1.77 7.22 -8.61
CA GLN A 54 1.34 7.42 -7.23
C GLN A 54 0.61 6.19 -6.70
N LEU A 55 0.78 5.87 -5.43
CA LEU A 55 -0.05 4.89 -4.72
C LEU A 55 -1.16 5.65 -4.01
N ILE A 56 -2.40 5.39 -4.41
CA ILE A 56 -3.57 6.07 -3.91
C ILE A 56 -4.37 5.09 -3.05
N ARG A 57 -4.64 5.47 -1.81
CA ARG A 57 -5.54 4.78 -0.88
C ARG A 57 -6.94 5.36 -0.98
N SER A 58 -7.94 4.50 -1.03
CA SER A 58 -9.36 4.87 -1.01
C SER A 58 -10.18 3.92 -0.14
N LEU A 59 -11.27 4.41 0.45
CA LEU A 59 -12.09 3.66 1.40
C LEU A 59 -13.52 3.48 0.88
N LYS A 60 -14.08 2.29 1.05
CA LYS A 60 -15.47 1.96 0.79
C LYS A 60 -16.11 1.50 2.09
N GLN A 61 -17.16 2.21 2.50
CA GLN A 61 -17.82 2.02 3.80
C GLN A 61 -18.77 0.81 3.83
N SER A 62 -19.35 0.45 2.68
CA SER A 62 -20.27 -0.67 2.53
C SER A 62 -20.30 -1.15 1.09
N GLU A 63 -20.79 -2.35 0.84
CA GLU A 63 -20.80 -3.00 -0.48
C GLU A 63 -21.44 -2.14 -1.59
N LYS A 64 -22.53 -1.43 -1.25
CA LYS A 64 -23.28 -0.56 -2.17
C LYS A 64 -22.67 0.84 -2.33
N SER A 65 -21.69 1.20 -1.50
CA SER A 65 -21.07 2.52 -1.55
C SER A 65 -19.92 2.56 -2.57
N PRO A 66 -19.71 3.68 -3.27
CA PRO A 66 -18.48 3.85 -4.05
C PRO A 66 -17.28 4.05 -3.12
N PHE A 67 -16.08 3.77 -3.63
CA PHE A 67 -14.84 4.19 -2.98
C PHE A 67 -14.76 5.73 -2.92
N LYS A 68 -14.44 6.27 -1.74
CA LYS A 68 -14.28 7.71 -1.47
C LYS A 68 -12.99 7.97 -0.69
N GLY A 69 -12.56 9.23 -0.68
CA GLY A 69 -11.33 9.70 -0.04
C GLY A 69 -10.11 9.19 -0.80
N ASN A 70 -9.39 10.07 -1.50
CA ASN A 70 -8.18 9.69 -2.21
C ASN A 70 -6.99 10.26 -1.45
N THR A 71 -6.28 9.41 -0.71
CA THR A 71 -5.04 9.78 -0.02
C THR A 71 -3.87 9.24 -0.82
N ILE A 72 -2.94 10.09 -1.22
CA ILE A 72 -1.71 9.66 -1.87
C ILE A 72 -0.74 9.21 -0.78
N LEU A 73 -0.35 7.94 -0.79
CA LEU A 73 0.59 7.37 0.18
C LEU A 73 2.03 7.43 -0.31
N LEU A 74 2.24 7.21 -1.61
CA LEU A 74 3.56 7.23 -2.25
C LEU A 74 3.51 8.06 -3.53
N TYR A 75 4.55 8.85 -3.77
CA TYR A 75 4.83 9.54 -5.03
C TYR A 75 5.98 8.84 -5.74
N HIS A 76 6.22 9.19 -7.01
CA HIS A 76 7.41 8.76 -7.74
C HIS A 76 7.60 7.24 -7.85
N ILE A 77 6.51 6.47 -7.87
CA ILE A 77 6.56 5.02 -8.03
C ILE A 77 7.08 4.68 -9.42
N LYS A 78 8.26 4.06 -9.45
CA LYS A 78 8.86 3.48 -10.65
C LYS A 78 8.38 2.06 -10.89
N LYS A 79 8.27 1.27 -9.82
CA LYS A 79 7.80 -0.12 -9.86
C LYS A 79 7.20 -0.51 -8.52
N ILE A 80 6.12 -1.28 -8.57
CA ILE A 80 5.60 -2.04 -7.44
C ILE A 80 5.42 -3.49 -7.87
N HIS A 81 5.71 -4.43 -6.99
CA HIS A 81 5.46 -5.84 -7.20
C HIS A 81 4.99 -6.47 -5.90
N TYR A 82 4.01 -7.35 -6.01
CA TYR A 82 3.39 -8.05 -4.90
C TYR A 82 3.80 -9.52 -4.97
N GLU A 83 4.22 -10.05 -3.83
CA GLU A 83 4.55 -11.45 -3.65
C GLU A 83 3.64 -12.00 -2.55
N GLN A 84 2.77 -12.95 -2.89
CA GLN A 84 1.94 -13.62 -1.90
C GLN A 84 2.81 -14.60 -1.10
N LEU A 85 2.75 -14.48 0.22
CA LEU A 85 3.43 -15.36 1.18
C LEU A 85 2.41 -16.30 1.84
N PRO A 86 2.83 -17.44 2.43
CA PRO A 86 1.91 -18.36 3.12
C PRO A 86 1.06 -17.71 4.22
N LYS A 87 1.54 -16.62 4.82
CA LYS A 87 0.91 -15.92 5.95
C LYS A 87 0.65 -14.43 5.67
N GLY A 88 0.72 -14.01 4.41
CA GLY A 88 0.59 -12.59 4.11
C GLY A 88 1.05 -12.20 2.71
N TRP A 89 1.50 -10.97 2.59
CA TRP A 89 1.94 -10.36 1.35
C TRP A 89 3.20 -9.56 1.59
N LYS A 90 4.05 -9.53 0.59
CA LYS A 90 5.27 -8.76 0.55
C LYS A 90 5.23 -7.85 -0.66
N MET A 91 5.48 -6.57 -0.42
CA MET A 91 5.41 -5.53 -1.42
C MET A 91 6.82 -4.99 -1.67
N HIS A 92 7.30 -5.18 -2.89
CA HIS A 92 8.54 -4.60 -3.38
C HIS A 92 8.24 -3.26 -4.05
N VAL A 93 8.75 -2.17 -3.49
CA VAL A 93 8.50 -0.81 -3.99
C VAL A 93 9.83 -0.20 -4.43
N THR A 94 9.84 0.39 -5.63
CA THR A 94 10.93 1.23 -6.10
C THR A 94 10.39 2.63 -6.39
N LEU A 95 10.95 3.63 -5.69
CA LEU A 95 10.67 5.04 -5.89
C LEU A 95 11.83 5.69 -6.66
N SER A 96 11.55 6.68 -7.50
CA SER A 96 12.59 7.41 -8.22
C SER A 96 12.18 8.82 -8.58
N ASP A 97 12.94 9.79 -8.09
CA ASP A 97 12.76 11.21 -8.38
C ASP A 97 14.11 11.89 -8.65
N GLN A 98 14.17 12.75 -9.66
CA GLN A 98 15.34 13.56 -10.02
C GLN A 98 16.71 12.82 -10.00
N GLY A 99 16.73 11.54 -10.41
CA GLY A 99 17.93 10.72 -10.42
C GLY A 99 18.20 9.96 -9.11
N ALA A 100 17.55 10.32 -8.01
CA ALA A 100 17.52 9.50 -6.80
C ALA A 100 16.66 8.25 -7.00
N ILE A 101 17.05 7.15 -6.35
CA ILE A 101 16.33 5.89 -6.37
C ILE A 101 16.31 5.33 -4.95
N PHE A 102 15.11 5.00 -4.47
CA PHE A 102 14.93 4.29 -3.21
C PHE A 102 14.22 2.96 -3.46
N LYS A 103 14.66 1.89 -2.78
CA LYS A 103 14.05 0.57 -2.85
C LYS A 103 13.63 0.14 -1.45
N GLY A 104 12.34 -0.12 -1.28
CA GLY A 104 11.75 -0.52 -0.01
C GLY A 104 10.98 -1.84 -0.13
N ILE A 105 10.86 -2.54 1.00
CA ILE A 105 10.00 -3.72 1.13
C ILE A 105 9.02 -3.47 2.26
N ALA A 106 7.72 -3.64 2.00
CA ALA A 106 6.68 -3.58 3.02
C ALA A 106 6.01 -4.96 3.15
N TYR A 107 5.57 -5.29 4.37
CA TYR A 107 4.92 -6.56 4.67
C TYR A 107 3.51 -6.32 5.17
N ILE A 108 2.58 -7.16 4.74
CA ILE A 108 1.22 -7.24 5.25
C ILE A 108 1.03 -8.65 5.72
N TRP A 109 1.01 -8.86 7.03
CA TRP A 109 0.73 -10.18 7.58
C TRP A 109 -0.78 -10.35 7.73
N GLY A 110 -1.32 -11.41 7.14
CA GLY A 110 -2.67 -11.82 7.49
C GLY A 110 -2.65 -12.33 8.93
N ARG A 111 -3.62 -11.95 9.74
CA ARG A 111 -3.81 -12.64 11.01
C ARG A 111 -4.14 -14.10 10.72
N ILE A 112 -3.32 -14.99 11.25
CA ILE A 112 -3.71 -16.38 11.49
C ILE A 112 -4.56 -16.30 12.75
N ASP A 113 -5.78 -15.82 12.63
CA ASP A 113 -6.76 -16.09 13.67
C ASP A 113 -7.22 -17.53 13.36
N GLU A 114 -6.79 -18.44 14.23
CA GLU A 114 -7.11 -19.88 14.30
C GLU A 114 -8.62 -20.15 14.38
#